data_AF-A0A7X0F032-F1
#
_entry.id   AF-A0A7X0F032-F1
#
_cell.length_a   1.000
_cell.length_b   1.000
_cell.length_c   1.000
_cell.angle_alpha   90.00
_cell.angle_beta   90.00
_cell.angle_gamma   90.00
#
_symmetry.space_group_name_H-M   'P 1'
#
loop_
_entity.id
_entity.type
_entity.pdbx_description
1 polymer ?
#
loop_
_entity_poly.entity_id
_entity_poly.type
_entity_poly.pdbx_seq_one_letter_code
_entity_poly.pdbx_strand_id
1 'polypeptide(L)'
;MTTNEVLDNTVLAVQRDMAATGVAGRLGFDTPEWDDLGYLRVEYKGQYSSYGLRADEEHEPVATLVLIADLAQEVIAEQDGKIWPTCPAHSLGLHPKQAGGAALWTCKGGGGHAVAAIGELE
;
A
#
# COMPACT_ATOMS: atom_id res chain seq x y z
N MET A 1 -17.00 -14.72 -6.82
CA MET A 1 -16.53 -13.50 -6.15
C MET A 1 -16.50 -12.42 -7.21
N THR A 2 -17.36 -11.42 -7.13
CA THR A 2 -17.25 -10.22 -7.96
C THR A 2 -15.97 -9.51 -7.53
N THR A 3 -14.97 -9.58 -8.39
CA THR A 3 -13.72 -8.86 -8.25
C THR A 3 -14.02 -7.38 -8.05
N ASN A 4 -13.57 -6.79 -6.95
CA ASN A 4 -13.70 -5.36 -6.73
C ASN A 4 -12.56 -4.68 -7.49
N GLU A 5 -12.86 -4.15 -8.68
CA GLU A 5 -11.88 -3.58 -9.61
C GLU A 5 -11.01 -2.48 -8.95
N VAL A 6 -11.57 -1.72 -8.00
CA VAL A 6 -10.81 -0.71 -7.25
C VAL A 6 -9.74 -1.39 -6.39
N LEU A 7 -10.12 -2.41 -5.60
CA LEU A 7 -9.18 -3.14 -4.75
C LEU A 7 -8.07 -3.80 -5.58
N ASP A 8 -8.43 -4.48 -6.67
CA ASP A 8 -7.46 -5.10 -7.58
C ASP A 8 -6.47 -4.09 -8.16
N ASN A 9 -6.98 -2.97 -8.68
CA ASN A 9 -6.14 -1.91 -9.26
C ASN A 9 -5.22 -1.28 -8.22
N THR A 10 -5.69 -1.11 -6.98
CA THR A 10 -4.89 -0.50 -5.91
C THR A 10 -3.73 -1.40 -5.48
N VAL A 11 -3.96 -2.70 -5.30
CA VAL A 11 -2.89 -3.67 -4.99
C VAL A 11 -1.89 -3.76 -6.15
N LEU A 12 -2.37 -3.76 -7.40
CA LEU A 12 -1.47 -3.79 -8.56
C LEU A 12 -0.58 -2.55 -8.64
N ALA A 13 -1.09 -1.37 -8.30
CA ALA A 13 -0.29 -0.14 -8.26
C ALA A 13 0.82 -0.27 -7.20
N VAL A 14 0.49 -0.64 -5.98
CA VAL A 14 1.49 -0.81 -4.90
C VAL A 14 2.50 -1.93 -5.22
N GLN A 15 2.05 -3.01 -5.85
CA GLN A 15 2.93 -4.09 -6.33
C GLN A 15 3.95 -3.63 -7.38
N ARG A 16 3.59 -2.67 -8.24
CA ARG A 16 4.54 -2.07 -9.21
C ARG A 16 5.64 -1.30 -8.48
N ASP A 17 5.28 -0.50 -7.50
CA ASP A 17 6.26 0.24 -6.68
C ASP A 17 7.19 -0.71 -5.92
N MET A 18 6.65 -1.81 -5.38
CA MET A 18 7.46 -2.86 -4.76
C MET A 18 8.48 -3.42 -5.74
N ALA A 19 8.05 -3.73 -6.96
CA ALA A 19 8.94 -4.28 -8.00
C ALA A 19 10.01 -3.27 -8.43
N ALA A 20 9.64 -2.00 -8.65
CA ALA A 20 10.57 -0.94 -9.04
C ALA A 20 11.66 -0.71 -7.99
N THR A 21 11.28 -0.78 -6.71
CA THR A 21 12.19 -0.53 -5.57
C THR A 21 12.84 -1.79 -4.98
N GLY A 22 12.68 -2.94 -5.64
CA GLY A 22 13.37 -4.19 -5.28
C GLY A 22 12.79 -4.95 -4.08
N VAL A 23 11.54 -4.68 -3.69
CA VAL A 23 10.80 -5.50 -2.72
C VAL A 23 10.24 -6.74 -3.41
N ALA A 24 10.87 -7.88 -3.16
CA ALA A 24 10.43 -9.16 -3.70
C ALA A 24 9.20 -9.70 -2.98
N GLY A 25 8.31 -10.39 -3.70
CA GLY A 25 7.12 -11.02 -3.16
C GLY A 25 5.83 -10.50 -3.80
N ARG A 26 4.72 -11.13 -3.45
CA ARG A 26 3.39 -10.73 -3.90
C ARG A 26 2.67 -9.99 -2.78
N LEU A 27 2.08 -8.85 -3.11
CA LEU A 27 1.07 -8.18 -2.33
C LEU A 27 -0.30 -8.67 -2.81
N GLY A 28 -1.17 -8.96 -1.87
CA GLY A 28 -2.50 -9.45 -2.18
C GLY A 28 -3.50 -9.09 -1.12
N PHE A 29 -4.67 -9.65 -1.30
CA PHE A 29 -5.70 -9.68 -0.30
C PHE A 29 -5.97 -11.11 0.12
N ASP A 30 -6.25 -11.31 1.40
CA ASP A 30 -6.68 -12.59 1.94
C ASP A 30 -7.59 -12.35 3.16
N THR A 31 -8.36 -13.36 3.55
CA THR A 31 -9.24 -13.35 4.73
C THR A 31 -8.72 -14.41 5.70
N PRO A 32 -7.84 -14.04 6.66
CA PRO A 32 -7.22 -15.03 7.51
C PRO A 32 -8.26 -15.72 8.41
N GLU A 33 -8.03 -16.99 8.72
CA GLU A 33 -8.97 -17.83 9.49
C GLU A 33 -9.31 -17.28 10.89
N TRP A 34 -8.41 -16.47 11.46
CA TRP A 34 -8.61 -15.84 12.77
C TRP A 34 -9.50 -14.59 12.72
N ASP A 35 -9.84 -14.08 11.54
CA ASP A 35 -10.71 -12.93 11.38
C ASP A 35 -12.18 -13.37 11.28
N ASP A 36 -12.80 -13.53 12.45
CA ASP A 36 -14.22 -13.92 12.60
C ASP A 36 -15.21 -12.95 11.90
N LEU A 37 -14.75 -11.73 11.59
CA LEU A 37 -15.56 -10.69 10.93
C LEU A 37 -15.42 -10.71 9.40
N GLY A 38 -14.49 -11.54 8.88
CA GLY A 38 -14.32 -11.76 7.45
C GLY A 38 -13.76 -10.56 6.72
N TYR A 39 -12.93 -9.74 7.37
CA TYR A 39 -12.29 -8.62 6.68
C TYR A 39 -11.24 -9.11 5.68
N LEU A 40 -11.22 -8.44 4.54
CA LEU A 40 -10.18 -8.56 3.54
C LEU A 40 -8.96 -7.78 4.00
N ARG A 41 -7.83 -8.47 4.24
CA ARG A 41 -6.59 -7.86 4.73
C ARG A 41 -5.53 -7.86 3.66
N VAL A 42 -4.70 -6.82 3.66
CA VAL A 42 -3.51 -6.79 2.82
C VAL A 42 -2.55 -7.85 3.33
N GLU A 43 -2.11 -8.73 2.44
CA GLU A 43 -1.23 -9.84 2.75
C GLU A 43 0.10 -9.69 2.00
N TYR A 44 1.19 -9.97 2.70
CA TYR A 44 2.55 -10.03 2.17
C TYR A 44 3.39 -11.10 2.89
N LYS A 45 3.75 -12.17 2.16
CA LYS A 45 4.59 -13.28 2.65
C LYS A 45 4.10 -13.89 3.98
N GLY A 46 2.79 -14.04 4.14
CA GLY A 46 2.12 -14.57 5.32
C GLY A 46 1.88 -13.55 6.44
N GLN A 47 2.28 -12.30 6.25
CA GLN A 47 1.95 -11.20 7.17
C GLN A 47 0.68 -10.48 6.70
N TYR A 48 -0.17 -10.12 7.66
CA TYR A 48 -1.47 -9.50 7.43
C TYR A 48 -1.52 -8.12 8.06
N SER A 49 -2.14 -7.15 7.36
CA SER A 49 -2.31 -5.80 7.86
C SER A 49 -3.19 -5.76 9.11
N SER A 50 -2.97 -4.79 10.01
CA SER A 50 -3.76 -4.65 11.24
C SER A 50 -5.19 -4.17 10.98
N TYR A 51 -5.38 -3.38 9.94
CA TYR A 51 -6.68 -2.96 9.43
C TYR A 51 -7.14 -3.84 8.27
N GLY A 52 -8.45 -4.08 8.16
CA GLY A 52 -9.05 -4.85 7.07
C GLY A 52 -10.21 -4.08 6.43
N LEU A 53 -10.51 -4.41 5.18
CA LEU A 53 -11.57 -3.80 4.37
C LEU A 53 -12.71 -4.79 4.18
N ARG A 54 -13.92 -4.29 3.93
CA ARG A 54 -15.01 -5.17 3.50
C ARG A 54 -15.12 -5.19 1.98
N ALA A 55 -15.25 -6.38 1.41
CA ALA A 55 -15.37 -6.55 -0.04
C ALA A 55 -16.72 -6.06 -0.60
N ASP A 56 -17.75 -5.96 0.25
CA ASP A 56 -19.11 -5.51 -0.10
C ASP A 56 -19.30 -3.99 0.05
N GLU A 57 -18.29 -3.25 0.49
CA GLU A 57 -18.31 -1.80 0.60
C GLU A 57 -17.91 -1.11 -0.72
N GLU A 58 -18.42 0.10 -0.92
CA GLU A 58 -17.95 0.99 -1.97
C GLU A 58 -16.60 1.60 -1.57
N HIS A 59 -15.64 1.54 -2.48
CA HIS A 59 -14.27 1.99 -2.24
C HIS A 59 -13.96 3.18 -3.16
N GLU A 60 -13.69 4.35 -2.58
CA GLU A 60 -13.23 5.51 -3.35
C GLU A 60 -11.79 5.26 -3.83
N PRO A 61 -11.49 5.28 -5.14
CA PRO A 61 -10.22 4.80 -5.65
C PRO A 61 -8.97 5.46 -5.05
N VAL A 62 -8.96 6.78 -4.86
CA VAL A 62 -7.77 7.51 -4.41
C VAL A 62 -7.51 7.28 -2.93
N ALA A 63 -8.54 7.39 -2.08
CA ALA A 63 -8.44 7.11 -0.66
C ALA A 63 -8.09 5.65 -0.41
N THR A 64 -8.66 4.73 -1.18
CA THR A 64 -8.35 3.29 -1.11
C THR A 64 -6.89 3.04 -1.47
N LEU A 65 -6.38 3.65 -2.54
CA LEU A 65 -4.96 3.51 -2.90
C LEU A 65 -4.02 4.02 -1.81
N VAL A 66 -4.33 5.15 -1.17
CA VAL A 66 -3.55 5.67 -0.03
C VAL A 66 -3.57 4.69 1.14
N LEU A 67 -4.74 4.14 1.48
CA LEU A 67 -4.88 3.16 2.55
C LEU A 67 -4.10 1.86 2.26
N ILE A 68 -4.26 1.29 1.06
CA ILE A 68 -3.56 0.05 0.70
C ILE A 68 -2.05 0.24 0.67
N ALA A 69 -1.57 1.40 0.22
CA ALA A 69 -0.16 1.74 0.29
C ALA A 69 0.35 1.81 1.74
N ASP A 70 -0.40 2.41 2.65
CA ASP A 70 -0.05 2.49 4.08
C ASP A 70 0.00 1.10 4.73
N LEU A 71 -1.01 0.27 4.48
CA LEU A 71 -1.06 -1.12 4.96
C LEU A 71 0.05 -1.98 4.36
N ALA A 72 0.44 -1.73 3.12
CA ALA A 72 1.61 -2.39 2.52
C ALA A 72 2.91 -2.00 3.23
N GLN A 73 3.09 -0.72 3.60
CA GLN A 73 4.25 -0.29 4.39
C GLN A 73 4.29 -1.01 5.74
N GLU A 74 3.14 -1.15 6.41
CA GLU A 74 3.01 -1.89 7.67
C GLU A 74 3.50 -3.34 7.51
N VAL A 75 2.88 -4.12 6.62
CA VAL A 75 3.20 -5.55 6.50
C VAL A 75 4.63 -5.79 5.99
N ILE A 76 5.17 -4.92 5.12
CA ILE A 76 6.56 -5.01 4.67
C ILE A 76 7.52 -4.67 5.81
N ALA A 77 7.21 -3.66 6.61
CA ALA A 77 8.04 -3.29 7.75
C ALA A 77 8.10 -4.40 8.79
N GLU A 78 6.96 -5.01 9.10
CA GLU A 78 6.87 -6.11 10.06
C GLU A 78 7.55 -7.39 9.55
N GLN A 79 7.35 -7.72 8.27
CA GLN A 79 7.84 -8.97 7.70
C GLN A 79 9.32 -8.93 7.30
N ASP A 80 9.75 -7.86 6.64
CA ASP A 80 11.11 -7.74 6.10
C ASP A 80 12.03 -6.89 7.01
N GLY A 81 11.49 -6.23 8.04
CA GLY A 81 12.27 -5.36 8.95
C GLY A 81 12.81 -4.11 8.26
N LYS A 82 12.14 -3.62 7.21
CA LYS A 82 12.62 -2.52 6.35
C LYS A 82 11.65 -1.36 6.32
N ILE A 83 12.21 -0.16 6.27
CA ILE A 83 11.47 1.05 5.89
C ILE A 83 11.31 1.02 4.37
N TRP A 84 10.06 1.10 3.89
CA TRP A 84 9.77 1.09 2.47
C TRP A 84 8.51 1.92 2.14
N PRO A 85 8.43 2.61 0.99
CA PRO A 85 9.56 2.97 0.13
C PRO A 85 10.37 4.12 0.73
N THR A 86 11.60 4.33 0.26
CA THR A 86 12.48 5.41 0.75
C THR A 86 12.66 6.51 -0.28
N CYS A 87 12.70 7.76 0.16
CA CYS A 87 12.99 8.93 -0.67
C CYS A 87 14.43 8.86 -1.22
N PRO A 88 14.65 8.92 -2.55
CA PRO A 88 16.00 8.88 -3.11
C PRO A 88 16.84 10.10 -2.72
N ALA A 89 16.20 11.26 -2.48
CA ALA A 89 16.90 12.49 -2.12
C ALA A 89 17.33 12.54 -0.64
N HIS A 90 16.59 11.91 0.26
CA HIS A 90 16.78 12.09 1.71
C HIS A 90 16.96 10.79 2.50
N SER A 91 16.80 9.62 1.87
CA SER A 91 16.87 8.31 2.53
C SER A 91 15.89 8.14 3.71
N LEU A 92 14.79 8.89 3.69
CA LEU A 92 13.70 8.79 4.67
C LEU A 92 12.56 7.94 4.11
N GLY A 93 11.79 7.29 4.98
CA GLY A 93 10.54 6.65 4.57
C GLY A 93 9.58 7.63 3.90
N LEU A 94 9.01 7.22 2.77
CA LEU A 94 7.91 7.92 2.12
C LEU A 94 6.61 7.64 2.88
N HIS A 95 5.64 8.53 2.70
CA HIS A 95 4.30 8.39 3.26
C HIS A 95 3.27 8.53 2.13
N PRO A 96 2.28 7.63 2.06
CA PRO A 96 1.20 7.76 1.10
C PRO A 96 0.31 8.92 1.55
N LYS A 97 -0.11 9.75 0.60
CA LYS A 97 -0.94 10.91 0.89
C LYS A 97 -1.83 11.26 -0.29
N GLN A 98 -3.09 11.57 0.00
CA GLN A 98 -3.97 12.18 -0.98
C GLN A 98 -3.67 13.69 -1.08
N ALA A 99 -3.36 14.16 -2.29
CA ALA A 99 -3.18 15.58 -2.57
C ALA A 99 -3.61 15.91 -4.00
N GLY A 100 -4.38 16.98 -4.18
CA GLY A 100 -4.83 17.42 -5.51
C GLY A 100 -5.65 16.38 -6.27
N GLY A 101 -6.36 15.48 -5.57
CA GLY A 101 -7.13 14.39 -6.19
C GLY A 101 -6.30 13.19 -6.62
N ALA A 102 -5.00 13.13 -6.28
CA ALA A 102 -4.11 12.01 -6.58
C ALA A 102 -3.56 11.36 -5.30
N ALA A 103 -3.22 10.08 -5.39
CA ALA A 103 -2.53 9.34 -4.35
C ALA A 103 -1.01 9.39 -4.61
N LEU A 104 -0.26 9.99 -3.69
CA LEU A 104 1.16 10.31 -3.88
C LEU A 104 2.03 9.69 -2.79
N TRP A 105 3.23 9.26 -3.17
CA TRP A 105 4.33 9.09 -2.22
C TRP A 105 4.93 10.45 -1.88
N THR A 106 4.98 10.77 -0.59
CA THR A 106 5.49 12.06 -0.11
C THR A 106 6.62 11.87 0.89
N CYS A 107 7.64 12.71 0.82
CA CYS A 107 8.73 12.77 1.78
C CYS A 107 8.57 14.01 2.67
N LYS A 108 8.95 13.91 3.95
CA LYS A 108 8.97 15.05 4.88
C LYS A 108 10.32 15.80 4.93
N GLY A 109 11.35 15.28 4.26
CA GLY A 109 12.67 15.90 4.19
C GLY A 109 12.65 17.23 3.43
N GLY A 110 13.49 18.18 3.85
CA GLY A 110 13.72 19.45 3.14
C GLY A 110 12.49 20.37 3.06
N GLY A 111 11.54 20.29 4.00
CA GLY A 111 10.27 21.04 3.95
C GLY A 111 9.13 20.29 3.28
N GLY A 112 9.39 19.08 2.79
CA GLY A 112 8.40 18.15 2.25
C GLY A 112 8.17 18.28 0.74
N HIS A 113 8.06 17.15 0.06
CA HIS A 113 7.79 17.10 -1.38
C HIS A 113 7.06 15.81 -1.77
N ALA A 114 6.33 15.87 -2.88
CA ALA A 114 5.87 14.68 -3.57
C ALA A 114 7.05 14.06 -4.34
N VAL A 115 7.17 12.73 -4.27
CA VAL A 115 8.19 11.96 -4.98
C VAL A 115 7.61 11.39 -6.27
N ALA A 116 6.48 10.68 -6.18
CA ALA A 116 5.79 10.11 -7.33
C ALA A 116 4.30 9.87 -7.00
N ALA A 117 3.49 9.58 -8.01
CA ALA A 117 2.21 8.93 -7.79
C ALA A 117 2.45 7.48 -7.30
N ILE A 118 1.50 6.94 -6.52
CA ILE A 118 1.57 5.54 -6.11
C ILE A 118 1.34 4.66 -7.35
N GLY A 119 2.26 3.74 -7.61
CA GLY A 119 2.36 2.90 -8.79
C GLY A 119 3.37 3.36 -9.84
N GLU A 120 4.01 4.50 -9.62
CA GLU A 120 4.92 5.18 -10.57
C GLU A 120 6.31 5.44 -9.96
N LEU A 121 6.74 4.69 -8.94
CA LEU A 121 8.15 4.70 -8.51
C LEU A 121 9.05 4.02 -9.55
N GLU A 122 10.30 4.49 -9.63
CA GLU A 122 11.35 4.00 -10.54
C GLU A 122 12.56 3.42 -9.79
#